data_AF-A0A848XWH6-F1
#
_entry.id   AF-A0A848XWH6-F1
#
_cell.length_a   1.000
_cell.length_b   1.000
_cell.length_c   1.000
_cell.angle_alpha   90.00
_cell.angle_beta   90.00
_cell.angle_gamma   90.00
#
_symmetry.space_group_name_H-M   'P 1'
#
loop_
_entity.id
_entity.type
_entity.pdbx_description
1 polymer ?
#
loop_
_entity_poly.entity_id
_entity_poly.type
_entity_poly.pdbx_seq_one_letter_code
_entity_poly.pdbx_strand_id
1 'polypeptide(L)'
;MVHSDLMRLIEAENLAAQSDFPGAMTILNTLRANVGLAALPAPADAAEMQTYLLSERFAELFMEGQRMLDLYRFDMVDDVFGPLADSERPATGRPVKFSMTDSEATVNANIQNDLTVRCLPTT
;
A
#
# COMPACT_ATOMS: atom_id res chain seq x y z
N MET A 1 6.42 -6.45 10.51
CA MET A 1 7.59 -6.50 11.43
C MET A 1 8.32 -5.17 11.28
N VAL A 2 9.12 -4.72 12.23
CA VAL A 2 9.88 -3.45 12.08
C VAL A 2 11.36 -3.80 12.02
N HIS A 3 12.00 -3.54 10.88
CA HIS A 3 13.43 -3.76 10.65
C HIS A 3 14.06 -2.55 9.94
N SER A 4 15.39 -2.54 9.82
CA SER A 4 16.15 -1.42 9.25
C SER A 4 15.71 -1.05 7.84
N ASP A 5 15.41 -2.04 7.01
CA ASP A 5 15.19 -1.82 5.58
C ASP A 5 13.81 -1.19 5.35
N LEU A 6 12.81 -1.57 6.16
CA LEU A 6 11.54 -0.83 6.22
C LEU A 6 11.76 0.66 6.54
N MET A 7 12.65 0.99 7.49
CA MET A 7 12.94 2.40 7.82
C MET A 7 13.62 3.13 6.66
N ARG A 8 14.51 2.46 5.92
CA ARG A 8 15.12 3.01 4.71
C ARG A 8 14.09 3.23 3.60
N LEU A 9 13.14 2.33 3.43
CA LEU A 9 12.05 2.49 2.45
C LEU A 9 11.12 3.66 2.80
N ILE A 10 10.88 3.93 4.08
CA ILE A 10 10.13 5.12 4.54
C ILE A 10 10.94 6.40 4.26
N GLU A 11 12.26 6.38 4.48
CA GLU A 11 13.14 7.50 4.14
C GLU A 11 13.12 7.81 2.64
N ALA A 12 13.26 6.78 1.79
CA ALA A 12 13.19 6.91 0.34
C ALA A 12 11.84 7.48 -0.13
N GLU A 13 10.75 7.04 0.48
CA GLU A 13 9.42 7.56 0.19
C GLU A 13 9.28 9.04 0.56
N ASN A 14 9.78 9.46 1.71
CA ASN A 14 9.75 10.86 2.12
C ASN A 14 10.54 11.75 1.16
N LEU A 15 11.71 11.29 0.69
CA LEU A 15 12.50 11.99 -0.32
C LEU A 15 11.74 12.09 -1.65
N ALA A 16 11.11 11.00 -2.09
CA ALA A 16 10.29 10.99 -3.30
C ALA A 16 9.10 11.97 -3.19
N ALA A 17 8.44 12.05 -2.02
CA ALA A 17 7.35 12.99 -1.75
C ALA A 17 7.82 14.46 -1.81
N GLN A 18 9.09 14.73 -1.50
CA GLN A 18 9.73 16.04 -1.64
C GLN A 18 10.30 16.30 -3.05
N SER A 19 10.05 15.40 -4.01
CA SER A 19 10.62 15.43 -5.37
C SER A 19 12.15 15.28 -5.42
N ASP A 20 12.78 14.78 -4.35
CA ASP A 20 14.20 14.39 -4.34
C ASP A 20 14.36 12.95 -4.83
N PHE A 21 14.19 12.76 -6.15
CA PHE A 21 14.35 11.45 -6.78
C PHE A 21 15.78 10.92 -6.72
N PRO A 22 16.86 11.73 -6.91
CA PRO A 22 18.22 11.23 -6.74
C PRO A 22 18.48 10.68 -5.33
N GLY A 23 18.00 11.38 -4.28
CA GLY A 23 18.09 10.93 -2.90
C GLY A 23 17.34 9.62 -2.68
N ALA A 24 16.08 9.54 -3.11
CA ALA A 24 15.28 8.31 -3.00
C ALA A 24 15.93 7.12 -3.73
N MET A 25 16.40 7.33 -4.96
CA MET A 25 17.06 6.30 -5.78
C MET A 25 18.38 5.82 -5.17
N THR A 26 19.11 6.69 -4.47
CA THR A 26 20.33 6.29 -3.75
C THR A 26 20.01 5.23 -2.70
N ILE A 27 18.91 5.40 -1.96
CA ILE A 27 18.47 4.44 -0.95
C ILE A 27 17.98 3.14 -1.61
N LEU A 28 17.10 3.23 -2.61
CA LEU A 28 16.58 2.04 -3.30
C LEU A 28 17.71 1.20 -3.93
N ASN A 29 18.65 1.85 -4.62
CA ASN A 29 19.77 1.15 -5.24
C ASN A 29 20.75 0.57 -4.22
N THR A 30 20.86 1.17 -3.03
CA THR A 30 21.64 0.59 -1.92
C THR A 30 21.00 -0.71 -1.43
N LEU A 31 19.68 -0.74 -1.22
CA LEU A 31 18.96 -1.96 -0.82
C LEU A 31 19.09 -3.05 -1.88
N ARG A 32 18.89 -2.72 -3.15
CA ARG A 32 19.08 -3.64 -4.28
C ARG A 32 20.49 -4.21 -4.36
N ALA A 33 21.51 -3.38 -4.14
CA ALA A 33 22.90 -3.82 -4.17
C ALA A 33 23.22 -4.82 -3.04
N ASN A 34 22.63 -4.67 -1.86
CA ASN A 34 22.83 -5.59 -0.73
C ASN A 34 22.40 -7.03 -1.05
N VAL A 35 21.42 -7.18 -1.94
CA VAL A 35 20.91 -8.48 -2.40
C VAL A 35 21.42 -8.87 -3.80
N GLY A 36 22.38 -8.12 -4.36
CA GLY A 36 23.03 -8.43 -5.64
C GLY A 36 22.20 -8.08 -6.88
N LEU A 37 21.18 -7.24 -6.74
CA LEU A 37 20.38 -6.75 -7.87
C LEU A 37 21.02 -5.53 -8.52
N ALA A 38 20.84 -5.40 -9.84
CA ALA A 38 21.30 -4.24 -10.60
C ALA A 38 20.53 -2.97 -10.18
N ALA A 39 21.19 -1.82 -10.23
CA ALA A 39 20.57 -0.53 -9.95
C ALA A 39 19.44 -0.24 -10.95
N LEU A 40 18.37 0.38 -10.45
CA LEU A 40 17.29 0.94 -11.27
C LEU A 40 17.78 2.21 -11.97
N PRO A 41 17.30 2.48 -13.20
CA PRO A 41 17.62 3.72 -13.91
C PRO A 41 16.98 4.92 -13.21
N ALA A 42 17.43 6.13 -13.55
CA ALA A 42 16.81 7.34 -13.04
C ALA A 42 15.35 7.43 -13.53
N PRO A 43 14.38 7.69 -12.65
CA PRO A 43 12.98 7.82 -13.05
C PRO A 43 12.78 9.08 -13.90
N ALA A 44 11.95 8.99 -14.92
CA ALA A 44 11.57 10.08 -15.81
C ALA A 44 10.58 11.05 -15.15
N ASP A 45 9.72 10.55 -14.26
CA ASP A 45 8.70 11.32 -13.56
C ASP A 45 8.35 10.73 -12.19
N ALA A 46 7.43 11.40 -11.49
CA ALA A 46 6.96 10.98 -10.17
C ALA A 46 6.21 9.64 -10.20
N ALA A 47 5.52 9.31 -11.30
CA ALA A 47 4.76 8.06 -11.42
C ALA A 47 5.71 6.86 -11.58
N GLU A 48 6.78 7.03 -12.34
CA GLU A 48 7.84 6.02 -12.44
C GLU A 48 8.58 5.85 -11.10
N MET A 49 8.89 6.95 -10.40
CA MET A 49 9.47 6.88 -9.06
C MET A 49 8.56 6.12 -8.07
N GLN A 50 7.25 6.39 -8.09
CA GLN A 50 6.27 5.68 -7.26
C GLN A 50 6.23 4.18 -7.61
N THR A 51 6.31 3.84 -8.89
CA THR A 51 6.34 2.45 -9.36
C THR A 51 7.59 1.73 -8.84
N TYR A 52 8.77 2.35 -8.92
CA TYR A 52 10.01 1.81 -8.39
C TYR A 52 9.94 1.59 -6.88
N LEU A 53 9.49 2.61 -6.13
CA LEU A 53 9.33 2.51 -4.68
C LEU A 53 8.39 1.36 -4.29
N LEU A 54 7.22 1.25 -4.94
CA LEU A 54 6.24 0.21 -4.62
C LEU A 54 6.70 -1.19 -5.00
N SER A 55 7.49 -1.32 -6.06
CA SER A 55 8.12 -2.59 -6.44
C SER A 55 9.11 -3.05 -5.36
N GLU A 56 10.03 -2.19 -4.94
CA GLU A 56 11.00 -2.52 -3.88
C GLU A 56 10.31 -2.81 -2.55
N ARG A 57 9.34 -1.99 -2.14
CA ARG A 57 8.56 -2.25 -0.92
C ARG A 57 7.85 -3.58 -0.93
N PHE A 58 7.30 -3.99 -2.08
CA PHE A 58 6.63 -5.28 -2.18
C PHE A 58 7.60 -6.46 -2.11
N ALA A 59 8.78 -6.34 -2.72
CA ALA A 59 9.81 -7.36 -2.68
C ALA A 59 10.39 -7.54 -1.28
N GLU A 60 10.76 -6.44 -0.62
CA GLU A 60 11.37 -6.46 0.71
C GLU A 60 10.38 -6.89 1.80
N LEU A 61 9.12 -6.43 1.73
CA LEU A 61 8.12 -6.61 2.79
C LEU A 61 7.12 -7.72 2.46
N PHE A 62 7.51 -8.66 1.60
CA PHE A 62 6.65 -9.76 1.17
C PHE A 62 6.24 -10.61 2.38
N MET A 63 4.93 -10.89 2.49
CA MET A 63 4.33 -11.61 3.62
C MET A 63 4.47 -10.93 5.00
N GLU A 64 4.87 -9.66 5.06
CA GLU A 64 4.97 -8.91 6.32
C GLU A 64 3.73 -8.07 6.66
N GLY A 65 2.66 -8.20 5.86
CA GLY A 65 1.39 -7.50 6.09
C GLY A 65 1.36 -6.03 5.65
N GLN A 66 2.37 -5.55 4.93
CA GLN A 66 2.48 -4.14 4.51
C GLN A 66 1.76 -3.83 3.19
N ARG A 67 1.62 -4.82 2.28
CA ARG A 67 1.14 -4.59 0.91
C ARG A 67 -0.26 -3.96 0.84
N MET A 68 -1.21 -4.43 1.65
CA MET A 68 -2.57 -3.87 1.63
C MET A 68 -2.59 -2.39 2.08
N LEU A 69 -1.77 -2.05 3.08
CA LEU A 69 -1.65 -0.69 3.58
C LEU A 69 -0.99 0.22 2.54
N ASP A 70 0.05 -0.28 1.86
CA ASP A 70 0.69 0.43 0.75
C ASP A 70 -0.29 0.69 -0.39
N LEU A 71 -1.06 -0.30 -0.83
CA LEU A 71 -2.03 -0.10 -1.90
C LEU A 71 -3.15 0.87 -1.49
N TYR A 72 -3.62 0.80 -0.24
CA TYR A 72 -4.66 1.69 0.27
C TYR A 72 -4.21 3.15 0.31
N ARG A 73 -3.01 3.42 0.86
CA ARG A 73 -2.53 4.80 1.02
C ARG A 73 -2.10 5.48 -0.29
N PHE A 74 -1.84 4.69 -1.32
CA PHE A 74 -1.53 5.18 -2.66
C PHE A 74 -2.74 5.12 -3.61
N ASP A 75 -3.94 4.80 -3.12
CA ASP A 75 -5.16 4.66 -3.92
C ASP A 75 -5.07 3.64 -5.07
N MET A 76 -4.25 2.59 -4.91
CA MET A 76 -3.97 1.58 -5.93
C MET A 76 -4.69 0.24 -5.71
N VAL A 77 -5.59 0.15 -4.72
CA VAL A 77 -6.31 -1.10 -4.42
C VAL A 77 -7.15 -1.55 -5.62
N ASP A 78 -7.92 -0.63 -6.21
CA ASP A 78 -8.79 -0.97 -7.34
C ASP A 78 -7.99 -1.24 -8.63
N ASP A 79 -6.88 -0.54 -8.85
CA ASP A 79 -6.01 -0.78 -10.01
C ASP A 79 -5.37 -2.17 -9.98
N VAL A 80 -4.94 -2.62 -8.79
CA VAL A 80 -4.26 -3.91 -8.62
C VAL A 80 -5.25 -5.08 -8.54
N PHE A 81 -6.34 -4.92 -7.80
CA PHE A 81 -7.30 -6.02 -7.59
C PHE A 81 -8.48 -5.98 -8.57
N GLY A 82 -8.80 -4.85 -9.20
CA GLY A 82 -9.86 -4.70 -10.21
C GLY A 82 -9.76 -5.68 -11.37
N PRO A 83 -8.57 -5.87 -11.97
CA PRO A 83 -8.36 -6.83 -13.06
C PRO A 83 -8.49 -8.30 -12.66
N LEU A 84 -8.40 -8.61 -11.35
CA LEU A 84 -8.63 -9.96 -10.86
C LEU A 84 -10.14 -10.23 -10.91
N ALA A 85 -10.59 -10.77 -12.04
CA ALA A 85 -11.98 -11.07 -12.37
C ALA A 85 -12.56 -12.21 -11.49
N ASP A 86 -12.75 -11.90 -10.23
CA ASP A 86 -13.36 -12.77 -9.22
C ASP A 86 -14.89 -12.63 -9.29
N SER A 87 -15.57 -13.71 -9.65
CA SER A 87 -17.04 -13.75 -9.77
C SER A 87 -17.77 -13.55 -8.45
N GLU A 88 -17.08 -13.69 -7.31
CA GLU A 88 -17.65 -13.48 -5.98
C GLU A 88 -17.49 -12.03 -5.50
N ARG A 89 -16.84 -11.16 -6.29
CA ARG A 89 -16.62 -9.75 -5.92
C ARG A 89 -17.89 -8.91 -6.12
N PRO A 90 -18.28 -8.06 -5.16
CA PRO A 90 -19.28 -7.03 -5.38
C PRO A 90 -18.88 -6.07 -6.51
N ALA A 91 -19.82 -5.70 -7.39
CA ALA A 91 -19.59 -4.79 -8.53
C ALA A 91 -19.02 -3.41 -8.13
N THR A 92 -19.17 -3.07 -6.86
CA THR A 92 -18.79 -1.86 -6.13
C THR A 92 -17.37 -1.88 -5.55
N GLY A 93 -16.62 -2.96 -5.71
CA GLY A 93 -15.20 -3.04 -5.29
C GLY A 93 -14.94 -3.88 -4.03
N ARG A 94 -13.65 -4.04 -3.65
CA ARG A 94 -13.26 -4.72 -2.41
C ARG A 94 -13.33 -3.72 -1.26
N PRO A 95 -13.86 -4.11 -0.09
CA PRO A 95 -13.84 -3.24 1.09
C PRO A 95 -12.39 -2.95 1.51
N VAL A 96 -12.06 -1.67 1.63
CA VAL A 96 -10.71 -1.18 1.98
C VAL A 96 -10.47 -1.10 3.49
N LYS A 97 -11.52 -1.28 4.30
CA LYS A 97 -11.51 -1.18 5.75
C LYS A 97 -12.21 -2.39 6.33
N PHE A 98 -11.73 -2.86 7.48
CA PHE A 98 -12.42 -3.90 8.23
C PHE A 98 -13.74 -3.37 8.78
N SER A 99 -14.77 -4.20 8.72
CA SER A 99 -16.04 -3.90 9.41
C SER A 99 -15.82 -3.86 10.91
N MET A 100 -16.57 -2.98 11.57
CA MET A 100 -16.65 -2.99 13.03
C MET A 100 -17.29 -4.29 13.52
N THR A 101 -16.89 -4.75 14.70
CA THR A 101 -17.51 -5.91 15.35
C THR A 101 -18.96 -5.63 15.70
N ASP A 102 -19.81 -6.64 15.53
CA ASP A 102 -21.25 -6.50 15.77
C ASP A 102 -21.58 -6.25 17.24
N SER A 103 -20.81 -6.87 18.14
CA SER A 103 -20.95 -6.67 19.58
C SER A 103 -20.73 -5.20 19.97
N GLU A 104 -19.73 -4.53 19.40
CA GLU A 104 -19.40 -3.15 19.77
C GLU A 104 -20.53 -2.18 19.37
N ALA A 105 -21.07 -2.35 18.16
CA ALA A 105 -22.17 -1.52 17.67
C ALA A 105 -23.51 -1.78 18.38
N THR A 106 -23.69 -2.96 18.99
CA THR A 106 -24.90 -3.29 19.76
C THR A 106 -24.82 -2.84 21.21
N VAL A 107 -23.63 -2.82 21.82
CA VAL A 107 -23.48 -2.37 23.22
C VAL A 107 -23.30 -0.87 23.38
N ASN A 108 -22.79 -0.17 22.36
CA ASN A 108 -22.48 1.26 22.44
C ASN A 108 -23.42 2.10 21.58
N ALA A 109 -24.38 2.79 22.22
CA ALA A 109 -25.38 3.60 21.55
C ALA A 109 -24.80 4.82 20.77
N ASN A 110 -23.53 5.18 21.00
CA ASN A 110 -22.86 6.25 20.24
C ASN A 110 -22.33 5.75 18.89
N ILE A 111 -22.37 4.44 18.65
CA ILE A 111 -21.88 3.83 17.42
C ILE A 111 -23.07 3.55 16.51
N GLN A 112 -23.02 4.10 15.30
CA GLN A 112 -24.03 3.83 14.29
C GLN A 112 -23.88 2.41 13.76
N ASN A 113 -24.89 1.58 14.05
CA ASN A 113 -24.99 0.22 13.53
C ASN A 113 -25.62 0.21 12.13
N ASP A 114 -24.98 0.87 11.18
CA ASP A 114 -25.42 0.96 9.79
C ASP A 114 -24.53 0.09 8.89
N LEU A 115 -25.15 -0.79 8.10
CA LEU A 115 -24.47 -1.65 7.12
C LEU A 115 -23.74 -0.83 6.05
N THR A 116 -24.23 0.36 5.70
CA THR A 116 -23.57 1.28 4.77
C THR A 116 -22.29 1.88 5.33
N VAL A 117 -22.18 1.95 6.66
CA VAL A 117 -21.01 2.48 7.40
C VAL A 117 -20.03 1.37 7.78
N ARG A 118 -20.48 0.10 7.82
CA ARG A 118 -19.67 -1.09 8.08
C ARG A 118 -18.74 -1.49 6.93
N CYS A 119 -18.51 -0.58 5.98
CA CYS A 119 -17.66 -0.79 4.81
C CYS A 119 -18.14 -1.93 3.90
N LEU A 120 -19.39 -2.38 4.05
CA LEU A 120 -20.05 -3.17 3.02
C LEU A 120 -20.40 -2.22 1.88
N PRO A 121 -20.12 -2.60 0.63
CA PRO A 121 -20.55 -1.78 -0.46
C PRO A 121 -22.07 -1.70 -0.50
N THR A 122 -22.59 -0.48 -0.58
CA THR A 122 -24.01 -0.22 -0.77
C THR A 122 -24.43 -0.65 -2.16
N THR A 123 -25.51 -1.44 -2.26
CA THR A 123 -26.19 -1.77 -3.51
C THR A 123 -26.65 -0.55 -4.28
#